data_AF-A0A3N1PAV9-F1
#
_entry.id   AF-A0A3N1PAV9-F1
#
_cell.length_a   1.000
_cell.length_b   1.000
_cell.length_c   1.000
_cell.angle_alpha   90.00
_cell.angle_beta   90.00
_cell.angle_gamma   90.00
#
_symmetry.space_group_name_H-M   'P 1'
#
loop_
_entity.id
_entity.type
_entity.pdbx_description
1 polymer ?
#
loop_
_entity_poly.entity_id
_entity_poly.type
_entity_poly.pdbx_seq_one_letter_code
_entity_poly.pdbx_strand_id
1 'polypeptide(L)'
;MQENTSLPQLMAGIVRKDKAAFSHFYRITSGKVYGLCVSMVGPGARADDLMQDTYLKIWHQAERYQPELGTVMSWLMAIARYRCLDALRAEKRHGEVPIEQDWLASGAPEQSEQWQHQELKAHINECLGQLAERQRRSLWLAFFHGFSHLEITERMDQPLGTVKSWIRRGLMRLQQCLQTKDTEIQN
;
A
#
# COMPACT_ATOMS: atom_id res chain seq x y z
N MET A 1 27.46 -16.75 -9.73
CA MET A 1 26.35 -16.91 -10.68
C MET A 1 25.09 -16.43 -9.97
N GLN A 2 24.67 -15.17 -10.17
CA GLN A 2 23.41 -14.68 -9.59
C GLN A 2 22.29 -15.07 -10.56
N GLU A 3 21.52 -16.10 -10.20
CA GLU A 3 20.30 -16.42 -10.94
C GLU A 3 19.35 -15.23 -10.82
N ASN A 4 19.01 -14.64 -11.97
CA ASN A 4 18.02 -13.57 -12.09
C ASN A 4 16.60 -14.17 -11.92
N THR A 5 16.33 -14.74 -10.74
CA THR A 5 15.07 -15.41 -10.43
C THR A 5 13.98 -14.35 -10.21
N SER A 6 12.90 -14.44 -10.98
CA SER A 6 11.78 -13.49 -10.88
C SER A 6 10.97 -13.70 -9.59
N LEU A 7 10.28 -12.65 -9.12
CA LEU A 7 9.42 -12.74 -7.92
C LEU A 7 8.36 -13.86 -8.00
N PRO A 8 7.68 -14.10 -9.14
CA PRO A 8 6.74 -15.22 -9.26
C PRO A 8 7.41 -16.60 -9.10
N GLN A 9 8.63 -16.78 -9.63
CA GLN A 9 9.39 -18.02 -9.45
C GLN A 9 9.79 -18.24 -7.99
N LEU A 10 10.23 -17.18 -7.31
CA LEU A 10 10.53 -17.23 -5.87
C LEU A 10 9.28 -17.58 -5.06
N MET A 11 8.13 -16.98 -5.38
CA MET A 11 6.85 -17.32 -4.75
C MET A 11 6.47 -18.78 -4.94
N ALA A 12 6.64 -19.35 -6.13
CA ALA A 12 6.40 -20.77 -6.35
C ALA A 12 7.32 -21.66 -5.49
N GLY A 13 8.56 -21.24 -5.26
CA GLY A 13 9.46 -21.90 -4.29
C GLY A 13 8.96 -21.81 -2.85
N ILE A 14 8.49 -20.64 -2.42
CA ILE A 14 7.95 -20.42 -1.07
C ILE A 14 6.72 -21.29 -0.82
N VAL A 15 5.83 -21.47 -1.80
CA VAL A 15 4.68 -22.39 -1.70
C VAL A 15 5.14 -23.82 -1.38
N ARG A 16 6.27 -24.24 -1.96
CA ARG A 16 6.91 -25.56 -1.68
C ARG A 16 7.77 -25.57 -0.41
N LYS A 17 7.72 -24.51 0.42
CA LYS A 17 8.52 -24.34 1.63
C LYS A 17 10.03 -24.38 1.38
N ASP A 18 10.46 -23.87 0.23
CA ASP A 18 11.88 -23.67 -0.07
C ASP A 18 12.44 -22.47 0.70
N LYS A 19 13.32 -22.74 1.65
CA LYS A 19 13.98 -21.73 2.49
C LYS A 19 14.93 -20.82 1.68
N ALA A 20 15.57 -21.34 0.63
CA ALA A 20 16.47 -20.55 -0.21
C ALA A 20 15.68 -19.55 -1.06
N ALA A 21 14.55 -19.99 -1.63
CA ALA A 21 13.63 -19.10 -2.34
C ALA A 21 13.09 -17.99 -1.42
N PHE A 22 12.71 -18.34 -0.18
CA PHE A 22 12.24 -17.36 0.80
C PHE A 22 13.32 -16.37 1.23
N SER A 23 14.54 -16.85 1.48
CA SER A 23 15.68 -15.99 1.82
C SER A 23 16.01 -15.01 0.70
N HIS A 24 16.00 -15.48 -0.55
CA HIS A 24 16.21 -14.61 -1.70
C HIS A 24 15.08 -13.58 -1.85
N PHE A 25 13.82 -14.01 -1.73
CA PHE A 25 12.66 -13.13 -1.76
C PHE A 25 12.73 -12.04 -0.69
N TYR A 26 13.08 -12.39 0.54
CA TYR A 26 13.28 -11.44 1.63
C TYR A 26 14.37 -10.42 1.30
N ARG A 27 15.54 -10.87 0.85
CA ARG A 27 16.68 -10.00 0.54
C ARG A 27 16.35 -8.91 -0.48
N ILE A 28 15.58 -9.25 -1.52
CA ILE A 28 15.27 -8.30 -2.61
C ILE A 28 14.03 -7.44 -2.37
N THR A 29 13.21 -7.77 -1.37
CA THR A 29 11.95 -7.04 -1.08
C THR A 29 11.95 -6.29 0.25
N SER A 30 12.79 -6.69 1.21
CA SER A 30 12.77 -6.19 2.60
C SER A 30 12.92 -4.69 2.71
N GLY A 31 13.81 -4.06 1.93
CA GLY A 31 13.97 -2.60 1.93
C GLY A 31 12.67 -1.84 1.62
N LYS A 32 11.87 -2.32 0.65
CA LYS A 32 10.58 -1.70 0.30
C LYS A 32 9.52 -1.91 1.37
N VAL A 33 9.47 -3.11 1.96
CA VAL A 33 8.53 -3.43 3.04
C VAL A 33 8.86 -2.62 4.29
N TYR A 34 10.13 -2.55 4.67
CA TYR A 34 10.59 -1.75 5.80
C TYR A 34 10.29 -0.27 5.59
N GLY A 35 10.60 0.29 4.41
CA GLY A 35 10.28 1.68 4.08
C GLY A 35 8.78 1.99 4.24
N LEU A 36 7.91 1.09 3.78
CA LEU A 36 6.46 1.22 4.01
C LEU A 36 6.13 1.22 5.51
N CYS A 37 6.62 0.24 6.28
CA CYS A 37 6.38 0.18 7.72
C CYS A 37 6.83 1.46 8.43
N VAL A 38 8.05 1.94 8.16
CA VAL A 38 8.59 3.18 8.72
C VAL A 38 7.72 4.38 8.37
N SER A 39 7.28 4.51 7.11
CA SER A 39 6.39 5.62 6.71
C SER A 39 5.03 5.61 7.41
N MET A 40 4.58 4.47 7.94
CA MET A 40 3.28 4.33 8.58
C MET A 40 3.34 4.38 10.11
N VAL A 41 4.37 3.81 10.73
CA VAL A 41 4.48 3.67 12.19
C VAL A 41 5.71 4.35 12.80
N GLY A 42 6.54 5.00 11.98
CA GLY A 42 7.84 5.56 12.39
C GLY A 42 8.96 4.51 12.44
N PRO A 43 10.23 4.94 12.52
CA PRO A 43 11.37 4.03 12.62
C PRO A 43 11.45 3.35 14.00
N GLY A 44 12.07 2.17 14.06
CA GLY A 44 12.36 1.43 15.29
C GLY A 44 11.70 0.07 15.37
N ALA A 45 11.75 -0.54 16.57
CA ALA A 45 11.38 -1.95 16.80
C ALA A 45 9.99 -2.32 16.25
N ARG A 46 9.03 -1.39 16.33
CA ARG A 46 7.68 -1.65 15.82
C ARG A 46 7.63 -1.82 14.30
N ALA A 47 8.41 -1.04 13.54
CA ALA A 47 8.49 -1.22 12.09
C ALA A 47 9.15 -2.55 11.73
N ASP A 48 10.20 -2.94 12.49
CA ASP A 48 10.87 -4.22 12.33
C ASP A 48 9.93 -5.40 12.59
N ASP A 49 9.17 -5.36 13.70
CA ASP A 49 8.21 -6.41 14.07
C ASP A 49 7.12 -6.57 13.01
N LEU A 50 6.55 -5.47 12.51
CA LEU A 50 5.52 -5.50 11.48
C LEU A 50 6.04 -6.03 10.14
N MET A 51 7.29 -5.70 9.78
CA MET A 51 7.95 -6.28 8.62
C MET A 51 8.13 -7.79 8.83
N GLN A 52 8.66 -8.22 9.96
CA GLN A 52 8.89 -9.65 10.25
C GLN A 52 7.58 -10.43 10.21
N ASP A 53 6.53 -9.93 10.85
CA ASP A 53 5.18 -10.50 10.80
C ASP A 53 4.63 -10.64 9.38
N THR A 54 4.91 -9.64 8.53
CA THR A 54 4.54 -9.68 7.11
C THR A 54 5.19 -10.88 6.43
N TYR A 55 6.49 -11.08 6.61
CA TYR A 55 7.22 -12.19 6.01
C TYR A 55 6.83 -13.55 6.58
N LEU A 56 6.57 -13.64 7.89
CA LEU A 56 6.00 -14.86 8.49
C LEU A 56 4.65 -15.19 7.85
N LYS A 57 3.80 -14.18 7.64
CA LYS A 57 2.51 -14.36 6.96
C LYS A 57 2.67 -14.84 5.51
N ILE A 58 3.64 -14.29 4.77
CA ILE A 58 3.98 -14.76 3.41
C ILE A 58 4.42 -16.22 3.45
N TRP A 59 5.32 -16.59 4.36
CA TRP A 59 5.79 -17.98 4.48
C TRP A 59 4.63 -18.96 4.71
N HIS A 60 3.64 -18.57 5.52
CA HIS A 60 2.51 -19.43 5.85
C HIS A 60 1.36 -19.40 4.85
N GLN A 61 1.23 -18.35 4.03
CA GLN A 61 0.05 -18.13 3.19
C GLN A 61 0.39 -17.85 1.71
N ALA A 62 1.59 -18.22 1.27
CA ALA A 62 2.07 -18.01 -0.09
C ALA A 62 1.12 -18.63 -1.15
N GLU A 63 0.44 -19.73 -0.82
CA GLU A 63 -0.54 -20.38 -1.68
C GLU A 63 -1.80 -19.55 -1.95
N ARG A 64 -2.03 -18.47 -1.18
CA ARG A 64 -3.14 -17.54 -1.41
C ARG A 64 -2.83 -16.48 -2.47
N TYR A 65 -1.59 -16.41 -2.96
CA TYR A 65 -1.24 -15.49 -4.03
C TYR A 65 -1.93 -15.91 -5.34
N GLN A 66 -2.60 -14.95 -5.96
CA GLN A 66 -3.34 -15.08 -7.20
C GLN A 66 -2.74 -14.13 -8.25
N PRO A 67 -1.96 -14.63 -9.23
CA PRO A 67 -1.33 -13.80 -10.27
C PRO A 67 -2.30 -12.92 -11.05
N GLU A 68 -3.54 -13.37 -11.22
CA GLU A 68 -4.63 -12.67 -11.90
C GLU A 68 -5.12 -11.43 -11.15
N LEU A 69 -4.88 -11.34 -9.83
CA LEU A 69 -5.28 -10.21 -8.99
C LEU A 69 -4.18 -9.16 -8.84
N GLY A 70 -2.96 -9.43 -9.28
CA GLY A 70 -1.86 -8.47 -9.28
C GLY A 70 -0.47 -9.07 -9.12
N THR A 71 0.53 -8.19 -9.13
CA THR A 71 1.93 -8.60 -8.99
C THR A 71 2.24 -9.10 -7.57
N VAL A 72 3.26 -9.93 -7.44
CA VAL A 72 3.77 -10.38 -6.14
C VAL A 72 4.12 -9.20 -5.22
N MET A 73 4.74 -8.15 -5.77
CA MET A 73 5.07 -6.95 -4.99
C MET A 73 3.82 -6.23 -4.49
N SER A 74 2.80 -6.06 -5.33
CA SER A 74 1.54 -5.42 -4.94
C SER A 74 0.86 -6.20 -3.81
N TRP A 75 0.87 -7.53 -3.89
CA TRP A 75 0.32 -8.40 -2.85
C TRP A 75 1.11 -8.33 -1.55
N LEU A 76 2.45 -8.34 -1.61
CA LEU A 76 3.33 -8.17 -0.44
C LEU A 76 3.08 -6.84 0.27
N MET A 77 3.05 -5.73 -0.47
CA MET A 77 2.80 -4.39 0.09
C MET A 77 1.42 -4.28 0.69
N ALA A 78 0.41 -4.92 0.08
CA ALA A 78 -0.94 -4.95 0.65
C ALA A 78 -0.93 -5.65 2.01
N ILE A 79 -0.27 -6.80 2.15
CA ILE A 79 -0.15 -7.51 3.43
C ILE A 79 0.56 -6.64 4.47
N ALA A 80 1.72 -6.07 4.13
CA ALA A 80 2.48 -5.20 5.02
C ALA A 80 1.66 -3.99 5.50
N ARG A 81 0.97 -3.34 4.57
CA ARG A 81 0.05 -2.24 4.86
C ARG A 81 -1.06 -2.67 5.82
N TYR A 82 -1.72 -3.80 5.57
CA TYR A 82 -2.77 -4.28 6.47
C TYR A 82 -2.23 -4.52 7.88
N ARG A 83 -1.03 -5.10 8.03
CA ARG A 83 -0.40 -5.27 9.35
C ARG A 83 -0.17 -3.93 10.05
N CYS A 84 0.37 -2.94 9.34
CA CYS A 84 0.59 -1.60 9.89
C CYS A 84 -0.73 -0.94 10.30
N LEU A 85 -1.77 -1.03 9.46
CA LEU A 85 -3.09 -0.50 9.78
C LEU A 85 -3.72 -1.17 10.99
N ASP A 86 -3.64 -2.49 11.09
CA ASP A 86 -4.18 -3.22 12.23
C ASP A 86 -3.47 -2.84 13.53
N ALA A 87 -2.15 -2.62 13.48
CA ALA A 87 -1.38 -2.14 14.62
C ALA A 87 -1.75 -0.70 15.02
N LEU A 88 -1.89 0.21 14.06
CA LEU A 88 -2.32 1.60 14.32
C LEU A 88 -3.74 1.66 14.89
N ARG A 89 -4.65 0.80 14.42
CA ARG A 89 -6.01 0.69 14.97
C ARG A 89 -6.00 0.14 16.40
N ALA A 90 -5.12 -0.81 16.69
CA ALA A 90 -4.97 -1.33 18.05
C ALA A 90 -4.54 -0.23 19.02
N GLU A 91 -3.68 0.69 18.60
CA GLU A 91 -3.28 1.84 19.41
C GLU A 91 -4.37 2.91 19.55
N LYS A 92 -5.09 3.24 18.46
CA LYS A 92 -6.18 4.23 18.53
C LYS A 92 -7.32 3.81 19.45
N ARG A 93 -7.56 2.50 19.62
CA ARG A 93 -8.50 2.00 20.65
C ARG A 93 -8.06 2.36 22.08
N HIS A 94 -6.79 2.72 22.28
CA HIS A 94 -6.21 3.15 23.55
C HIS A 94 -5.94 4.67 23.63
N GLY A 95 -6.23 5.46 22.58
CA GLY A 95 -6.03 6.92 22.60
C GLY A 95 -6.74 7.66 21.45
N GLU A 96 -7.51 8.70 21.78
CA GLU A 96 -8.18 9.59 20.82
C GLU A 96 -7.16 10.45 20.07
N VAL A 97 -7.05 10.29 18.75
CA VAL A 97 -6.23 11.15 17.89
C VAL A 97 -7.15 12.04 17.05
N PRO A 98 -7.13 13.38 17.25
CA PRO A 98 -7.81 14.34 16.38
C PRO A 98 -7.28 14.28 14.95
N ILE A 99 -8.17 14.44 13.97
CA ILE A 99 -7.85 14.47 12.55
C ILE A 99 -7.46 15.90 12.19
N GLU A 100 -6.18 16.17 11.93
CA GLU A 100 -5.75 17.44 11.35
C GLU A 100 -6.24 17.61 9.91
N GLN A 101 -6.72 18.82 9.63
CA GLN A 101 -7.36 19.26 8.38
C GLN A 101 -6.36 19.85 7.39
N ASP A 102 -5.29 19.12 7.07
CA ASP A 102 -4.42 19.52 5.94
C ASP A 102 -4.30 18.39 4.91
N TRP A 103 -5.36 18.28 4.12
CA TRP A 103 -5.58 17.25 3.10
C TRP A 103 -4.65 17.36 1.87
N LEU A 104 -3.91 18.47 1.73
CA LEU A 104 -3.01 18.71 0.59
C LEU A 104 -1.53 18.68 0.99
N ALA A 105 -1.16 19.13 2.19
CA ALA A 105 0.23 19.12 2.63
C ALA A 105 0.72 17.75 3.15
N SER A 106 -0.17 16.92 3.69
CA SER A 106 0.17 15.66 4.38
C SER A 106 0.57 14.50 3.45
N GLY A 107 0.64 14.72 2.14
CA GLY A 107 0.97 13.71 1.13
C GLY A 107 2.47 13.53 0.87
N ALA A 108 3.34 14.27 1.56
CA ALA A 108 4.77 14.22 1.32
C ALA A 108 5.50 13.42 2.42
N PRO A 109 5.84 12.14 2.21
CA PRO A 109 7.04 11.62 2.82
C PRO A 109 8.21 12.39 2.21
N GLU A 110 8.82 13.22 3.04
CA GLU A 110 9.99 14.02 2.71
C GLU A 110 11.22 13.12 2.50
N GLN A 111 11.87 13.34 1.36
CA GLN A 111 13.25 13.00 0.98
C GLN A 111 13.77 11.56 1.18
N SER A 112 13.83 10.80 0.09
CA SER A 112 15.08 10.56 -0.67
C SER A 112 14.84 9.50 -1.76
N GLU A 113 15.53 9.67 -2.90
CA GLU A 113 15.65 8.76 -4.06
C GLU A 113 14.86 9.11 -5.35
N GLN A 114 15.64 9.62 -6.31
CA GLN A 114 15.54 9.57 -7.77
C GLN A 114 14.37 10.31 -8.45
N TRP A 115 14.74 11.24 -9.34
CA TRP A 115 13.91 12.05 -10.23
C TRP A 115 12.75 11.29 -10.91
N GLN A 116 12.92 10.01 -11.24
CA GLN A 116 11.86 9.15 -11.80
C GLN A 116 10.68 8.94 -10.84
N HIS A 117 10.94 8.89 -9.52
CA HIS A 117 9.87 8.84 -8.52
C HIS A 117 9.16 10.18 -8.35
N GLN A 118 9.80 11.31 -8.66
CA GLN A 118 9.15 12.62 -8.57
C GLN A 118 8.11 12.81 -9.69
N GLU A 119 8.43 12.38 -10.90
CA GLU A 119 7.51 12.46 -12.04
C GLU A 119 6.28 11.56 -11.84
N LEU A 120 6.50 10.30 -11.42
CA LEU A 120 5.41 9.39 -11.06
C LEU A 120 4.56 9.94 -9.91
N LYS A 121 5.19 10.51 -8.86
CA LYS A 121 4.47 11.15 -7.75
C LYS A 121 3.65 12.35 -8.23
N ALA A 122 4.21 13.21 -9.06
CA ALA A 122 3.51 14.37 -9.62
C ALA A 122 2.31 13.92 -10.45
N HIS A 123 2.46 12.88 -11.25
CA HIS A 123 1.37 12.33 -12.05
C HIS A 123 0.27 11.68 -11.20
N ILE A 124 0.63 10.92 -10.16
CA ILE A 124 -0.35 10.40 -9.18
C ILE A 124 -1.13 11.55 -8.53
N ASN A 125 -0.45 12.62 -8.13
CA ASN A 125 -1.09 13.79 -7.52
C ASN A 125 -2.02 14.52 -8.50
N GLU A 126 -1.61 14.65 -9.76
CA GLU A 126 -2.45 15.19 -10.84
C GLU A 126 -3.73 14.36 -11.01
N CYS A 127 -3.60 13.03 -11.15
CA CYS A 127 -4.75 12.14 -11.28
C CYS A 127 -5.67 12.14 -10.06
N LEU A 128 -5.10 12.21 -8.84
CA LEU A 128 -5.88 12.40 -7.61
C LEU A 128 -6.62 13.74 -7.63
N GLY A 129 -6.01 14.79 -8.18
CA GLY A 129 -6.60 16.11 -8.38
C GLY A 129 -7.83 16.12 -9.30
N GLN A 130 -7.90 15.21 -10.27
CA GLN A 130 -9.03 15.06 -11.19
C GLN A 130 -10.25 14.33 -10.59
N LEU A 131 -10.09 13.68 -9.43
CA LEU A 131 -11.18 12.98 -8.78
C LEU A 131 -12.17 13.97 -8.14
N ALA A 132 -13.46 13.62 -8.20
CA ALA A 132 -14.48 14.34 -7.45
C ALA A 132 -14.11 14.35 -5.96
N GLU A 133 -14.32 15.48 -5.28
CA GLU A 133 -13.85 15.69 -3.90
C GLU A 133 -14.22 14.54 -2.96
N ARG A 134 -15.45 14.03 -3.05
CA ARG A 134 -15.93 12.92 -2.22
C ARG A 134 -15.21 11.60 -2.48
N GLN A 135 -14.83 11.34 -3.74
CA GLN A 135 -14.02 10.17 -4.13
C GLN A 135 -12.59 10.32 -3.64
N ARG A 136 -11.99 11.51 -3.84
CA ARG A 136 -10.64 11.81 -3.36
C ARG A 136 -10.55 11.69 -1.83
N ARG A 137 -11.50 12.28 -1.11
CA ARG A 137 -11.54 12.26 0.36
C ARG A 137 -11.76 10.86 0.91
N SER A 138 -12.63 10.05 0.30
CA SER A 138 -12.82 8.66 0.74
C SER A 138 -11.60 7.79 0.49
N LEU A 139 -10.91 7.97 -0.65
CA LEU A 139 -9.62 7.34 -0.90
C LEU A 139 -8.57 7.81 0.10
N TRP A 140 -8.52 9.11 0.41
CA TRP A 140 -7.54 9.64 1.34
C TRP A 140 -7.70 9.06 2.76
N LEU A 141 -8.95 8.99 3.25
CA LEU A 141 -9.26 8.38 4.54
C LEU A 141 -8.92 6.88 4.58
N ALA A 142 -9.16 6.15 3.48
CA ALA A 142 -8.86 4.72 3.41
C ALA A 142 -7.35 4.43 3.24
N PHE A 143 -6.69 5.15 2.35
CA PHE A 143 -5.33 4.85 1.89
C PHE A 143 -4.23 5.67 2.58
N PHE A 144 -4.54 6.81 3.18
CA PHE A 144 -3.54 7.58 3.95
C PHE A 144 -3.81 7.45 5.45
N HIS A 145 -5.07 7.59 5.89
CA HIS A 145 -5.41 7.46 7.32
C HIS A 145 -5.72 6.04 7.78
N GLY A 146 -5.94 5.11 6.85
CA GLY A 146 -6.16 3.71 7.21
C GLY A 146 -7.53 3.39 7.78
N PHE A 147 -8.50 4.29 7.66
CA PHE A 147 -9.85 4.05 8.15
C PHE A 147 -10.53 2.94 7.35
N SER A 148 -11.25 2.07 8.06
CA SER A 148 -12.13 1.08 7.47
C SER A 148 -13.32 1.75 6.78
N HIS A 149 -13.99 1.02 5.89
CA HIS A 149 -15.19 1.54 5.24
C HIS A 149 -16.25 2.01 6.24
N LEU A 150 -16.40 1.34 7.39
CA LEU A 150 -17.34 1.75 8.44
C LEU A 150 -16.87 3.01 9.16
N GLU A 151 -15.60 3.10 9.55
CA GLU A 151 -15.05 4.32 10.17
C GLU A 151 -15.14 5.55 9.24
N ILE A 152 -15.09 5.34 7.93
CA ILE A 152 -15.30 6.39 6.94
C ILE A 152 -16.77 6.80 6.86
N THR A 153 -17.73 5.87 7.01
CA THR A 153 -19.17 6.21 7.03
C THR A 153 -19.50 7.18 8.16
N GLU A 154 -18.96 6.96 9.34
CA GLU A 154 -19.13 7.82 10.51
C GLU A 154 -18.52 9.21 10.28
N ARG A 155 -17.31 9.26 9.71
CA ARG A 155 -16.57 10.51 9.48
C ARG A 155 -17.12 11.37 8.36
N MET A 156 -17.69 10.75 7.35
CA MET A 156 -18.25 11.45 6.20
C MET A 156 -19.76 11.71 6.34
N ASP A 157 -20.39 11.13 7.36
CA ASP A 157 -21.86 11.09 7.53
C ASP A 157 -22.55 10.57 6.26
N GLN A 158 -22.14 9.37 5.81
CA GLN A 158 -22.63 8.77 4.56
C GLN A 158 -22.85 7.26 4.70
N PRO A 159 -23.84 6.67 4.01
CA PRO A 159 -24.08 5.23 4.05
C PRO A 159 -22.90 4.39 3.52
N LEU A 160 -22.73 3.16 4.04
CA LEU A 160 -21.67 2.23 3.64
C LEU A 160 -21.64 1.94 2.14
N GLY A 161 -22.82 1.79 1.51
CA GLY A 161 -22.92 1.60 0.07
C GLY A 161 -22.35 2.79 -0.73
N THR A 162 -22.58 4.01 -0.25
CA THR A 162 -22.07 5.24 -0.85
C THR A 162 -20.56 5.32 -0.74
N VAL A 163 -20.01 5.08 0.45
CA VAL A 163 -18.55 5.08 0.70
C VAL A 163 -17.84 4.06 -0.18
N LYS A 164 -18.32 2.80 -0.20
CA LYS A 164 -17.77 1.75 -1.08
C LYS A 164 -17.84 2.14 -2.55
N SER A 165 -18.96 2.73 -2.99
CA SER A 165 -19.14 3.20 -4.36
C SER A 165 -18.20 4.35 -4.73
N TRP A 166 -17.92 5.28 -3.82
CA TRP A 166 -16.95 6.35 -4.05
C TRP A 166 -15.53 5.83 -4.12
N ILE A 167 -15.12 4.95 -3.21
CA ILE A 167 -13.78 4.34 -3.23
C ILE A 167 -13.58 3.55 -4.52
N ARG A 168 -14.54 2.68 -4.88
CA ARG A 168 -14.47 1.90 -6.12
C ARG A 168 -14.36 2.79 -7.37
N ARG A 169 -15.22 3.81 -7.48
CA ARG A 169 -15.20 4.74 -8.63
C ARG A 169 -13.95 5.61 -8.65
N GLY A 170 -13.46 6.02 -7.50
CA GLY A 170 -12.20 6.75 -7.37
C GLY A 170 -11.01 5.92 -7.85
N LEU A 171 -10.91 4.66 -7.42
CA LEU A 171 -9.86 3.74 -7.87
C LEU A 171 -9.92 3.47 -9.38
N MET A 172 -11.11 3.25 -9.95
CA MET A 172 -11.25 3.04 -11.40
C MET A 172 -10.80 4.26 -12.21
N ARG A 173 -11.18 5.47 -11.78
CA ARG A 173 -10.74 6.72 -12.44
C ARG A 173 -9.25 6.95 -12.29
N LEU A 174 -8.69 6.70 -11.10
CA LEU A 174 -7.27 6.81 -10.85
C LEU A 174 -6.48 5.85 -11.76
N GLN A 175 -6.94 4.59 -11.89
CA GLN A 175 -6.35 3.61 -12.79
C GLN A 175 -6.39 4.07 -14.25
N GLN A 176 -7.54 4.58 -14.73
CA GLN A 176 -7.67 5.09 -16.09
C GLN A 176 -6.72 6.26 -16.38
N CYS A 177 -6.62 7.21 -15.44
CA CYS A 177 -5.72 8.37 -15.59
C CYS A 177 -4.25 7.94 -15.67
N LEU A 178 -3.82 7.03 -14.78
CA LEU A 178 -2.45 6.52 -14.76
C LEU A 178 -2.09 5.74 -16.04
N GLN A 179 -3.02 4.91 -16.54
CA GLN A 179 -2.81 4.14 -17.77
C GLN A 179 -2.68 5.01 -19.03
N THR A 180 -3.30 6.20 -19.03
CA THR A 180 -3.28 7.09 -20.19
C THR A 180 -1.86 7.63 -20.45
N LYS A 181 -1.08 7.88 -19.39
CA LYS A 181 0.28 8.44 -19.49
C LYS A 181 1.38 7.38 -19.58
N ASP A 182 1.15 6.17 -19.05
CA ASP A 182 2.05 5.01 -19.27
C ASP A 182 2.24 4.68 -20.77
N THR A 183 1.25 5.02 -21.60
CA THR A 183 1.31 4.83 -23.07
C THR A 183 2.15 5.90 -23.77
N GLU A 184 2.33 7.09 -23.17
CA GLU A 184 3.10 8.20 -23.72
C GLU A 184 4.59 8.12 -23.35
N ILE A 185 4.93 7.46 -22.23
CA ILE A 185 6.33 7.29 -21.79
C ILE A 185 7.05 6.16 -22.56
N GLN A 186 6.32 5.29 -23.27
CA GLN A 186 6.87 4.19 -24.06
C GLN A 186 7.05 4.48 -25.57
N ASN A 187 6.71 5.69 -26.03
CA ASN A 187 6.95 6.18 -27.40
C ASN A 187 8.00 7.30 -27.40
#